data_AF-A0A6V7LWI8-F1
#
_entry.id   AF-A0A6V7LWI8-F1
#
_cell.length_a   1.000
_cell.length_b   1.000
_cell.length_c   1.000
_cell.angle_alpha   90.00
_cell.angle_beta   90.00
_cell.angle_gamma   90.00
#
_symmetry.space_group_name_H-M   'P 1'
#
loop_
_entity.id
_entity.type
_entity.pdbx_description
1 polymer ?
#
loop_
_entity_poly.entity_id
_entity_poly.type
_entity_poly.pdbx_seq_one_letter_code
_entity_poly.pdbx_strand_id
1 'polypeptide(L)' 'SPRIWIENQLIGAYEGQTISLECHSEAYPRPIVYWTRPTNETIVN' A
#
# COMPACT_ATOMS: atom_id res chain seq x y z
N SER A 1 -11.43 -15.09 -4.32
CA SER A 1 -10.34 -14.57 -3.48
C SER A 1 -9.80 -13.28 -4.03
N PRO A 2 -9.39 -12.32 -3.18
CA PRO A 2 -8.71 -11.12 -3.63
C PRO A 2 -7.32 -11.47 -4.19
N ARG A 3 -6.89 -10.74 -5.21
CA ARG A 3 -5.51 -10.71 -5.68
C ARG A 3 -4.93 -9.35 -5.32
N ILE A 4 -3.72 -9.33 -4.76
CA ILE A 4 -2.99 -8.12 -4.39
C ILE A 4 -1.62 -8.21 -5.04
N TRP A 5 -1.18 -7.13 -5.68
CA TRP A 5 0.14 -7.05 -6.28
C TRP A 5 0.76 -5.67 -6.07
N ILE A 6 2.05 -5.70 -5.76
CA ILE A 6 2.90 -4.54 -5.48
C ILE A 6 4.10 -4.69 -6.40
N GLU A 7 4.30 -3.72 -7.29
CA GLU A 7 5.43 -3.76 -8.24
C GLU A 7 6.76 -3.57 -7.51
N ASN A 8 6.82 -2.60 -6.60
CA ASN A 8 8.01 -2.22 -5.88
C ASN A 8 7.94 -2.65 -4.41
N GLN A 9 8.59 -3.76 -4.08
CA GLN A 9 8.63 -4.31 -2.73
C GLN A 9 9.49 -3.48 -1.76
N LEU A 10 10.43 -2.70 -2.31
CA LEU A 10 11.35 -1.87 -1.54
C LEU A 10 11.63 -0.59 -2.33
N ILE A 11 11.36 0.55 -1.71
CA ILE A 11 11.62 1.88 -2.27
C ILE A 11 12.50 2.62 -1.28
N GLY A 12 13.66 3.09 -1.73
CA GLY A 12 14.50 4.02 -0.98
C GLY A 12 14.07 5.46 -1.24
N ALA A 13 14.17 6.32 -0.24
CA ALA A 13 13.94 7.76 -0.37
C ALA A 13 14.99 8.52 0.44
N TYR A 14 15.41 9.67 -0.07
CA TYR A 14 16.24 10.61 0.69
C TYR A 14 15.37 11.47 1.62
N GLU A 15 16.01 12.09 2.61
CA GLU A 15 15.32 13.05 3.49
C GLU A 15 14.74 14.21 2.67
N GLY A 16 13.47 14.56 2.94
CA GLY A 16 12.73 15.58 2.20
C GLY A 16 12.16 15.12 0.86
N GLN A 17 12.46 13.91 0.39
CA GLN A 17 11.91 13.37 -0.84
C GLN A 17 10.45 12.92 -0.64
N THR A 18 9.57 13.30 -1.56
CA THR A 18 8.22 12.76 -1.64
C THR A 18 8.21 11.53 -2.56
N ILE A 19 7.62 10.43 -2.10
CA ILE A 19 7.44 9.20 -2.87
C ILE A 19 5.98 8.76 -2.85
N SER A 20 5.61 7.96 -3.85
CA SER A 20 4.30 7.31 -3.94
C SER A 20 4.48 5.81 -3.75
N LEU A 21 3.63 5.22 -2.90
CA LEU A 21 3.52 3.77 -2.75
C LEU A 21 2.30 3.30 -3.54
N GLU A 22 2.49 2.32 -4.41
CA GLU A 22 1.43 1.80 -5.27
C GLU A 22 1.12 0.35 -4.91
N CYS A 23 -0.17 0.05 -4.85
CA CYS A 23 -0.70 -1.28 -4.61
C CYS A 23 -1.96 -1.44 -5.45
N HIS A 24 -2.11 -2.61 -6.06
CA HIS A 24 -3.29 -2.95 -6.82
C HIS A 24 -4.01 -4.12 -6.17
N SER A 25 -5.35 -4.09 -6.25
CA SER A 25 -6.20 -5.16 -5.75
C SER A 25 -7.33 -5.47 -6.72
N GLU A 26 -7.60 -6.75 -6.94
CA GLU A 26 -8.76 -7.23 -7.69
C GLU A 26 -9.54 -8.23 -6.83
N ALA A 27 -10.79 -7.91 -6.55
CA ALA A 27 -11.71 -8.74 -5.79
C ALA A 27 -13.17 -8.40 -6.12
N TYR A 28 -14.06 -9.38 -5.90
CA TYR A 28 -15.51 -9.19 -5.94
C TYR A 28 -16.16 -9.78 -4.68
N PRO A 29 -17.06 -9.04 -3.98
CA PRO A 29 -17.41 -7.63 -4.20
C PRO A 29 -16.22 -6.69 -3.98
N ARG A 30 -16.37 -5.38 -4.28
CA ARG A 30 -15.28 -4.40 -4.12
C ARG A 30 -14.68 -4.51 -2.71
N PRO A 31 -13.35 -4.62 -2.57
CA PRO A 31 -12.71 -4.75 -1.27
C PRO A 31 -12.63 -3.40 -0.56
N ILE A 32 -12.40 -3.46 0.74
CA ILE A 32 -11.93 -2.33 1.54
C ILE A 32 -10.41 -2.42 1.58
N VAL A 33 -9.71 -1.33 1.25
CA VAL A 33 -8.25 -1.27 1.16
C VAL A 33 -7.74 -0.18 2.09
N TYR A 34 -6.73 -0.49 2.89
CA TYR A 34 -6.10 0.44 3.83
C TYR A 34 -4.59 0.21 3.88
N TRP A 35 -3.84 1.29 4.12
CA TRP A 35 -2.42 1.22 4.36
C TRP A 35 -2.14 0.95 5.83
N THR A 36 -1.10 0.16 6.11
CA THR A 36 -0.62 -0.07 7.48
C THR A 36 0.86 0.25 7.59
N ARG A 37 1.26 0.76 8.75
CA ARG A 37 2.67 0.86 9.13
C ARG A 37 3.18 -0.48 9.63
N PRO A 38 4.50 -0.70 9.65
CA PRO A 38 5.11 -1.89 10.29
C PRO A 38 4.73 -2.05 11.77
N THR A 39 4.35 -0.96 12.44
CA THR A 39 3.84 -0.96 13.82
C THR A 39 2.38 -1.43 13.95
N ASN A 40 1.77 -1.89 12.86
CA ASN A 40 0.37 -2.31 12.76
C ASN A 40 -0.65 -1.16 12.96
N GLU A 41 -0.21 0.09 12.80
CA GLU A 41 -1.07 1.26 12.77
C GLU A 41 -1.70 1.42 11.37
N THR A 42 -3.03 1.58 11.31
CA THR A 42 -3.73 1.90 10.07
C THR A 42 -3.58 3.38 9.73
N ILE A 43 -3.15 3.66 8.51
CA ILE A 43 -3.09 5.03 7.98
C ILE A 43 -4.48 5.36 7.43
N VAL A 44 -5.18 6.25 8.12
CA VAL A 44 -6.43 6.85 7.65
C VAL A 44 -6.13 8.16 6.95
N ASN A 45 -6.87 8.46 5.88
CA ASN A 45 -6.83 9.76 5.22
C ASN A 45 -7.77 10.75 5.90
#